data_AF-A0A3A9K9W9-F1
#
_entry.id   AF-A0A3A9K9W9-F1
#
_cell.length_a   1.000
_cell.length_b   1.000
_cell.length_c   1.000
_cell.angle_alpha   90.00
_cell.angle_beta   90.00
_cell.angle_gamma   90.00
#
_symmetry.space_group_name_H-M   'P 1'
#
loop_
_entity.id
_entity.type
_entity.pdbx_description
1 polymer ?
#
loop_
_entity_poly.entity_id
_entity_poly.type
_entity_poly.pdbx_seq_one_letter_code
_entity_poly.pdbx_strand_id
1 'polypeptide(L)'
;MKSKLVQLLRENQGFFLSGEKISIELNCSRTAVWKHVNALRKEGYVIEAVSNKGYQLMQNEDLLSKHAILSRVKDNPLFHHIAFYDSVTSTNTIAHKLINEDVKEGVVVVADEQTAGKGRLGRKWASPKRSAIAMSIILKPKLDFRQAPQLTLVAAVAVTRAVKIVTGLELEIKWPNDLLIKGKKVCGILTEMQADSDRIQSIIIGIGLNVNQQHFSEELVDLATSLQKEGDRVFDRAELIAAILKEFTWLYETYITKGFSFIKPLWEAHEITIGKEVVARSASNTKTGIAIGIDEEGVLLLQDDDQDVHRIYSADISFEN
;
A
#
# COMPACT_ATOMS: atom_id res chain seq x y z
N MET A 1 -17.17 3.11 17.29
CA MET A 1 -18.56 2.73 16.96
C MET A 1 -18.82 2.71 15.45
N LYS A 2 -18.69 3.84 14.73
CA LYS A 2 -18.94 3.92 13.27
C LYS A 2 -18.30 2.82 12.42
N SER A 3 -17.02 2.49 12.61
CA SER A 3 -16.37 1.39 11.85
C SER A 3 -17.04 0.04 12.07
N LYS A 4 -17.46 -0.27 13.31
CA LYS A 4 -18.17 -1.52 13.64
C LYS A 4 -19.56 -1.56 13.02
N LEU A 5 -20.26 -0.41 12.95
CA LEU A 5 -21.53 -0.29 12.24
C LEU A 5 -21.36 -0.53 10.74
N VAL A 6 -20.34 0.08 10.11
CA VAL A 6 -20.03 -0.16 8.69
C VAL A 6 -19.68 -1.62 8.45
N GLN A 7 -18.89 -2.23 9.32
CA GLN A 7 -18.56 -3.66 9.27
C GLN A 7 -19.84 -4.51 9.31
N LEU A 8 -20.68 -4.32 10.33
CA LEU A 8 -21.91 -5.10 10.51
C LEU A 8 -22.85 -4.98 9.31
N LEU A 9 -23.04 -3.77 8.77
CA LEU A 9 -23.87 -3.55 7.59
C LEU A 9 -23.25 -4.18 6.32
N ARG A 10 -21.91 -4.19 6.21
CA ARG A 10 -21.19 -4.81 5.08
C ARG A 10 -21.25 -6.34 5.12
N GLU A 11 -21.09 -6.95 6.29
CA GLU A 11 -21.23 -8.40 6.49
C GLU A 11 -22.66 -8.90 6.19
N ASN A 12 -23.64 -7.99 6.18
CA ASN A 12 -25.04 -8.27 5.84
C ASN A 12 -25.45 -7.57 4.53
N GLN A 13 -24.51 -7.37 3.60
CA GLN A 13 -24.78 -6.76 2.30
C GLN A 13 -25.92 -7.50 1.57
N GLY A 14 -26.85 -6.74 0.99
CA GLY A 14 -28.06 -7.27 0.36
C GLY A 14 -29.26 -7.46 1.30
N PHE A 15 -29.07 -7.29 2.62
CA PHE A 15 -30.13 -7.45 3.62
C PHE A 15 -30.28 -6.21 4.49
N PHE A 16 -31.52 -5.96 4.94
CA PHE A 16 -31.79 -4.93 5.94
C PHE A 16 -31.54 -5.49 7.35
N LEU A 17 -30.83 -4.73 8.16
CA LEU A 17 -30.66 -4.98 9.58
C LEU A 17 -31.51 -4.02 10.41
N SER A 18 -32.38 -4.57 11.26
CA SER A 18 -33.21 -3.75 12.14
C SER A 18 -32.34 -2.91 13.09
N GLY A 19 -32.81 -1.70 13.42
CA GLY A 19 -32.12 -0.85 14.40
C GLY A 19 -31.98 -1.52 15.76
N GLU A 20 -32.88 -2.44 16.11
CA GLU A 20 -32.79 -3.31 17.28
C GLU A 20 -31.61 -4.27 17.22
N LYS A 21 -31.51 -5.05 16.14
CA LYS A 21 -30.41 -6.01 15.95
C LYS A 21 -29.06 -5.31 16.01
N ILE A 22 -28.94 -4.17 15.32
CA ILE A 22 -27.73 -3.34 15.36
C ILE A 22 -27.44 -2.83 16.79
N SER A 23 -28.46 -2.40 17.52
CA SER A 23 -28.31 -1.89 18.89
C SER A 23 -27.78 -2.94 19.86
N ILE A 24 -28.26 -4.18 19.73
CA ILE A 24 -27.79 -5.34 20.51
C ILE A 24 -26.34 -5.66 20.15
N GLU A 25 -26.05 -5.85 18.86
CA GLU A 25 -24.73 -6.25 18.38
C GLU A 25 -23.63 -5.24 18.71
N LEU A 26 -23.97 -3.94 18.67
CA LEU A 26 -23.03 -2.86 18.96
C LEU A 26 -23.05 -2.40 20.41
N ASN A 27 -23.89 -3.03 21.26
CA ASN A 27 -24.10 -2.65 22.66
C ASN A 27 -24.33 -1.13 22.83
N CYS A 28 -25.31 -0.59 22.12
CA CYS A 28 -25.67 0.83 22.17
C CYS A 28 -27.18 1.05 22.01
N SER A 29 -27.70 2.26 22.24
CA SER A 29 -29.13 2.52 22.06
C SER A 29 -29.54 2.65 20.58
N ARG A 30 -30.81 2.35 20.24
CA ARG A 30 -31.35 2.57 18.88
C ARG A 30 -31.19 4.02 18.40
N THR A 31 -31.30 4.99 19.32
CA THR A 31 -31.04 6.41 19.04
C THR A 31 -29.58 6.67 18.69
N ALA A 32 -28.63 5.99 19.35
CA ALA A 32 -27.22 6.05 18.99
C ALA A 32 -26.96 5.46 17.60
N VAL A 33 -27.60 4.34 17.25
CA VAL A 33 -27.56 3.76 15.89
C VAL A 33 -28.00 4.79 14.85
N TRP A 34 -29.17 5.41 15.04
CA TRP A 34 -29.67 6.46 14.13
C TRP A 34 -28.69 7.64 13.99
N LYS A 35 -28.12 8.12 15.10
CA LYS A 35 -27.10 9.19 15.08
C LYS A 35 -25.87 8.78 14.29
N HIS A 36 -25.38 7.55 14.46
CA HIS A 36 -24.22 7.04 13.74
C HIS A 36 -24.50 6.84 12.25
N VAL A 37 -25.67 6.31 11.86
CA VAL A 37 -26.09 6.21 10.45
C VAL A 37 -26.11 7.58 9.80
N ASN A 38 -26.69 8.60 10.45
CA ASN A 38 -26.74 9.95 9.89
C ASN A 38 -25.37 10.61 9.79
N ALA A 39 -24.47 10.36 10.74
CA ALA A 39 -23.08 10.80 10.63
C ALA A 39 -22.38 10.13 9.43
N LEU A 40 -22.55 8.83 9.25
CA LEU A 40 -22.00 8.10 8.10
C LEU A 40 -22.56 8.63 6.76
N ARG A 41 -23.86 8.93 6.68
CA ARG A 41 -24.45 9.55 5.47
C ARG A 41 -23.79 10.89 5.12
N LYS A 42 -23.49 11.72 6.13
CA LYS A 42 -22.74 12.99 5.93
C LYS A 42 -21.31 12.77 5.47
N GLU A 43 -20.73 11.60 5.76
CA GLU A 43 -19.40 11.17 5.31
C GLU A 43 -19.44 10.47 3.94
N GLY A 44 -20.58 10.46 3.24
CA GLY A 44 -20.73 9.91 1.89
C GLY A 44 -21.18 8.45 1.81
N TYR A 45 -21.50 7.81 2.94
CA TYR A 45 -22.06 6.46 2.93
C TYR A 45 -23.52 6.48 2.45
N VAL A 46 -23.82 5.64 1.46
CA VAL A 46 -25.20 5.42 1.01
C VAL A 46 -25.80 4.31 1.87
N ILE A 47 -26.56 4.70 2.89
CA ILE A 47 -27.26 3.77 3.78
C ILE A 47 -28.75 3.97 3.59
N GLU A 48 -29.44 2.99 3.01
CA GLU A 48 -30.89 2.98 2.92
C GLU A 48 -31.52 2.67 4.27
N ALA A 49 -32.67 3.29 4.54
CA ALA A 49 -33.47 3.00 5.71
C ALA A 49 -34.92 2.78 5.29
N VAL A 50 -35.48 1.62 5.65
CA VAL A 50 -36.87 1.26 5.36
C VAL A 50 -37.60 0.99 6.68
N SER A 51 -38.76 1.64 6.85
CA SER A 51 -39.64 1.45 7.99
C SER A 51 -39.95 -0.05 8.19
N ASN A 52 -39.87 -0.53 9.44
CA ASN A 52 -40.06 -1.93 9.82
C ASN A 52 -39.06 -2.96 9.23
N LYS A 53 -38.05 -2.54 8.44
CA LYS A 53 -36.94 -3.41 7.99
C LYS A 53 -35.60 -3.03 8.62
N GLY A 54 -35.30 -1.73 8.71
CA GLY A 54 -34.06 -1.23 9.28
C GLY A 54 -33.15 -0.59 8.25
N TYR A 55 -31.84 -0.84 8.36
CA TYR A 55 -30.79 -0.19 7.59
C TYR A 55 -30.04 -1.18 6.68
N GLN A 56 -29.68 -0.74 5.48
CA GLN A 56 -28.85 -1.48 4.55
C GLN A 56 -27.76 -0.57 3.99
N LEU A 57 -26.51 -1.03 3.97
CA LEU A 57 -25.44 -0.33 3.27
C LEU A 57 -25.54 -0.65 1.78
N MET A 58 -25.68 0.39 0.96
CA MET A 58 -25.64 0.25 -0.50
C MET A 58 -24.20 0.22 -0.97
N GLN A 59 -23.95 -0.50 -2.06
CA GLN A 59 -22.62 -0.59 -2.65
C GLN A 59 -22.20 0.79 -3.17
N ASN A 60 -21.06 1.28 -2.67
CA ASN A 60 -20.40 2.48 -3.15
C ASN A 60 -19.01 2.05 -3.63
N GLU A 61 -18.75 2.21 -4.92
CA GLU A 61 -17.61 1.58 -5.61
C GLU A 61 -16.24 2.08 -5.14
N ASP A 62 -16.12 3.31 -4.61
CA ASP A 62 -14.83 3.85 -4.16
C ASP A 62 -14.96 4.88 -3.01
N LEU A 63 -15.61 4.51 -1.91
CA LEU A 63 -15.64 5.34 -0.71
C LEU A 63 -14.43 5.07 0.20
N LEU A 64 -13.38 5.87 0.04
CA LEU A 64 -12.21 5.82 0.91
C LEU A 64 -12.42 6.65 2.19
N SER A 65 -12.39 5.98 3.34
CA SER A 65 -12.44 6.65 4.65
C SER A 65 -11.82 5.77 5.73
N LYS A 66 -11.54 6.37 6.90
CA LYS A 66 -11.13 5.63 8.11
C LYS A 66 -12.04 4.46 8.43
N HIS A 67 -13.36 4.67 8.32
CA HIS A 67 -14.34 3.65 8.67
C HIS A 67 -14.45 2.57 7.60
N ALA A 68 -14.25 2.91 6.33
CA ALA A 68 -14.22 1.95 5.24
C ALA A 68 -13.04 0.98 5.44
N ILE A 69 -11.85 1.49 5.71
CA ILE A 69 -10.66 0.66 5.94
C ILE A 69 -10.83 -0.18 7.21
N LEU A 70 -11.12 0.46 8.36
CA LEU A 70 -11.25 -0.25 9.64
C LEU A 70 -12.35 -1.32 9.65
N SER A 71 -13.41 -1.16 8.83
CA SER A 71 -14.44 -2.20 8.70
C SER A 71 -13.95 -3.49 8.04
N ARG A 72 -12.77 -3.47 7.40
CA ARG A 72 -12.19 -4.60 6.66
C ARG A 72 -10.89 -5.15 7.27
N VAL A 73 -10.25 -4.42 8.19
CA VAL A 73 -8.94 -4.80 8.77
C VAL A 73 -8.98 -5.07 10.27
N LYS A 74 -10.18 -5.16 10.87
CA LYS A 74 -10.32 -5.32 12.33
C LYS A 74 -9.63 -6.57 12.86
N ASP A 75 -9.63 -7.65 12.10
CA ASP A 75 -9.04 -8.94 12.50
C ASP A 75 -7.57 -9.07 12.03
N ASN A 76 -7.01 -8.01 11.45
CA ASN A 76 -5.58 -7.96 11.17
C ASN A 76 -4.82 -7.76 12.50
N PRO A 77 -3.87 -8.64 12.87
CA PRO A 77 -3.21 -8.60 14.17
C PRO A 77 -2.26 -7.40 14.33
N LEU A 78 -1.82 -6.78 13.24
CA LEU A 78 -0.80 -5.72 13.26
C LEU A 78 -1.36 -4.37 12.80
N PHE A 79 -2.10 -4.34 11.69
CA PHE A 79 -2.49 -3.12 10.99
C PHE A 79 -3.94 -2.70 11.26
N HIS A 80 -4.34 -2.70 12.54
CA HIS A 80 -5.68 -2.30 12.97
C HIS A 80 -5.75 -0.85 13.49
N HIS A 81 -4.66 -0.08 13.41
CA HIS A 81 -4.59 1.33 13.80
C HIS A 81 -4.44 2.25 12.57
N ILE A 82 -5.55 2.80 12.09
CA ILE A 82 -5.58 3.65 10.90
C ILE A 82 -5.64 5.15 11.27
N ALA A 83 -4.62 5.90 10.86
CA ALA A 83 -4.56 7.35 10.86
C ALA A 83 -4.92 7.87 9.47
N PHE A 84 -6.20 8.22 9.27
CA PHE A 84 -6.73 8.66 7.98
C PHE A 84 -6.82 10.18 7.91
N TYR A 85 -6.45 10.75 6.77
CA TYR A 85 -6.51 12.17 6.47
C TYR A 85 -7.16 12.41 5.10
N ASP A 86 -7.87 13.53 4.96
CA ASP A 86 -8.44 13.93 3.66
C ASP A 86 -7.35 14.44 2.71
N SER A 87 -6.45 15.30 3.18
CA SER A 87 -5.32 15.82 2.42
C SER A 87 -4.13 16.11 3.34
N VAL A 88 -2.92 15.76 2.90
CA VAL A 88 -1.66 16.00 3.62
C VAL A 88 -0.56 16.37 2.63
N THR A 89 0.58 16.87 3.12
CA THR A 89 1.76 17.03 2.25
C THR A 89 2.30 15.68 1.81
N SER A 90 2.56 14.77 2.76
CA SER A 90 2.93 13.37 2.50
C SER A 90 2.60 12.46 3.67
N THR A 91 2.13 11.25 3.41
CA THR A 91 1.87 10.22 4.42
C THR A 91 3.15 9.79 5.15
N ASN A 92 4.31 9.75 4.46
CA ASN A 92 5.61 9.48 5.10
C ASN A 92 5.97 10.58 6.11
N THR A 93 5.67 11.85 5.81
CA THR A 93 5.93 12.96 6.73
C THR A 93 5.06 12.86 7.99
N ILE A 94 3.79 12.47 7.83
CA ILE A 94 2.91 12.20 8.97
C ILE A 94 3.40 10.98 9.76
N ALA A 95 3.88 9.93 9.08
CA ALA A 95 4.41 8.74 9.75
C ALA A 95 5.63 9.07 10.63
N HIS A 96 6.58 9.88 10.13
CA HIS A 96 7.69 10.40 10.93
C HIS A 96 7.23 11.16 12.17
N LYS A 97 6.22 12.03 12.02
CA LYS A 97 5.65 12.77 13.15
C LYS A 97 5.08 11.82 14.22
N LEU A 98 4.31 10.82 13.80
CA LEU A 98 3.71 9.84 14.72
C LEU A 98 4.78 9.00 15.43
N ILE A 99 5.88 8.67 14.76
CA ILE A 99 7.00 7.95 15.39
C ILE A 99 7.64 8.78 16.51
N ASN A 100 7.79 10.09 16.30
CA ASN A 100 8.29 11.01 17.34
C ASN A 100 7.29 11.18 18.51
N GLU A 101 6.02 10.84 18.31
CA GLU A 101 4.98 10.75 19.35
C GLU A 101 4.92 9.34 20.00
N ASP A 102 5.91 8.49 19.74
CA ASP A 102 6.07 7.11 20.24
C ASP A 102 4.87 6.20 19.97
N VAL A 103 4.29 6.28 18.77
CA VAL A 103 3.27 5.31 18.36
C VAL A 103 3.80 3.88 18.33
N LYS A 104 2.92 2.91 18.56
CA LYS A 104 3.25 1.49 18.43
C LYS A 104 3.49 1.10 16.97
N GLU A 105 4.19 -0.02 16.79
CA GLU A 105 4.25 -0.70 15.50
C GLU A 105 2.85 -1.03 14.97
N GLY A 106 2.70 -1.02 13.64
CA GLY A 106 1.45 -1.40 12.98
C GLY A 106 0.48 -0.23 12.75
N VAL A 107 0.89 1.00 13.05
CA VAL A 107 0.13 2.19 12.65
C VAL A 107 0.25 2.39 11.14
N VAL A 108 -0.89 2.57 10.48
CA VAL A 108 -0.98 2.85 9.06
C VAL A 108 -1.53 4.24 8.86
N VAL A 109 -0.77 5.08 8.16
CA VAL A 109 -1.21 6.41 7.72
C VAL A 109 -1.79 6.27 6.33
N VAL A 110 -2.98 6.83 6.11
CA VAL A 110 -3.62 6.86 4.79
C VAL A 110 -4.12 8.27 4.51
N ALA A 111 -3.93 8.74 3.28
CA ALA A 111 -4.50 10.00 2.82
C ALA A 111 -5.26 9.82 1.50
N ASP A 112 -6.38 10.53 1.34
CA ASP A 112 -7.10 10.60 0.06
C ASP A 112 -6.34 11.45 -0.98
N GLU A 113 -5.52 12.40 -0.52
CA GLU A 113 -4.67 13.26 -1.34
C GLU A 113 -3.29 13.52 -0.70
N GLN A 114 -2.24 13.58 -1.53
CA GLN A 114 -0.95 14.18 -1.16
C GLN A 114 -0.66 15.40 -2.03
N THR A 115 -0.39 16.55 -1.41
CA THR A 115 -0.04 17.79 -2.11
C THR A 115 1.46 17.91 -2.41
N ALA A 116 2.30 17.13 -1.71
CA ALA A 116 3.75 17.10 -1.87
C ALA A 116 4.30 15.66 -1.67
N GLY A 117 3.63 14.69 -2.30
CA GLY A 117 4.04 13.28 -2.25
C GLY A 117 5.48 13.10 -2.72
N LYS A 118 6.23 12.22 -2.05
CA LYS A 118 7.66 12.00 -2.28
C LYS A 118 7.90 10.61 -2.88
N GLY A 119 8.76 10.56 -3.88
CA GLY A 119 9.39 9.35 -4.39
C GLY A 119 10.89 9.33 -4.05
N ARG A 120 11.60 8.32 -4.53
CA ARG A 120 13.05 8.20 -4.36
C ARG A 120 13.80 9.37 -5.03
N LEU A 121 14.97 9.70 -4.48
CA LEU A 121 15.86 10.74 -5.00
C LEU A 121 15.19 12.13 -5.14
N GLY A 122 14.23 12.44 -4.27
CA GLY A 122 13.55 13.75 -4.27
C GLY A 122 12.51 13.94 -5.38
N ARG A 123 12.23 12.90 -6.18
CA ARG A 123 11.15 12.94 -7.19
C ARG A 123 9.79 13.16 -6.53
N LYS A 124 8.88 13.82 -7.23
CA LYS A 124 7.50 13.99 -6.77
C LYS A 124 6.66 12.76 -7.10
N TRP A 125 5.76 12.39 -6.21
CA TRP A 125 4.74 11.38 -6.45
C TRP A 125 3.36 12.02 -6.41
N ALA A 126 2.64 11.96 -7.54
CA ALA A 126 1.28 12.49 -7.61
C ALA A 126 0.31 11.55 -6.89
N SER A 127 -0.56 12.10 -6.05
CA SER A 127 -1.67 11.34 -5.45
C SER A 127 -2.92 12.21 -5.46
N PRO A 128 -3.57 12.35 -6.64
CA PRO A 128 -4.75 13.17 -6.77
C PRO A 128 -5.88 12.64 -5.90
N LYS A 129 -6.69 13.58 -5.39
CA LYS A 129 -7.82 13.27 -4.54
C LYS A 129 -8.78 12.29 -5.23
N ARG A 130 -9.29 11.31 -4.49
CA ARG A 130 -10.26 10.31 -4.95
C ARG A 130 -9.79 9.33 -6.04
N SER A 131 -8.50 9.28 -6.37
CA SER A 131 -8.05 8.40 -7.46
C SER A 131 -6.88 7.49 -7.12
N ALA A 132 -6.00 7.91 -6.21
CA ALA A 132 -4.83 7.12 -5.81
C ALA A 132 -4.98 6.59 -4.37
N ILE A 133 -4.18 5.59 -4.04
CA ILE A 133 -3.88 5.23 -2.65
C ILE A 133 -2.52 5.86 -2.32
N ALA A 134 -2.52 6.68 -1.27
CA ALA A 134 -1.30 7.08 -0.57
C ALA A 134 -1.36 6.52 0.85
N MET A 135 -0.45 5.61 1.15
CA MET A 135 -0.40 4.90 2.42
C MET A 135 1.05 4.82 2.93
N SER A 136 1.25 4.90 4.24
CA SER A 136 2.53 4.62 4.88
C SER A 136 2.33 3.68 6.06
N ILE A 137 3.10 2.58 6.09
CA ILE A 137 3.09 1.58 7.16
C ILE A 137 4.26 1.85 8.09
N ILE A 138 4.01 1.93 9.40
CA ILE A 138 5.05 2.11 10.42
C ILE A 138 5.38 0.76 11.06
N LEU A 139 6.64 0.35 10.94
CA LEU A 139 7.19 -0.87 11.53
C LEU A 139 8.27 -0.53 12.57
N LYS A 140 8.43 -1.36 13.59
CA LYS A 140 9.53 -1.26 14.58
C LYS A 140 10.26 -2.61 14.72
N PRO A 141 10.74 -3.22 13.62
CA PRO A 141 11.33 -4.55 13.66
C PRO A 141 12.70 -4.54 14.35
N LYS A 142 13.08 -5.68 14.94
CA LYS A 142 14.44 -5.92 15.42
C LYS A 142 15.30 -6.51 14.28
N LEU A 143 15.73 -5.65 13.35
CA LEU A 143 16.53 -6.03 12.17
C LEU A 143 17.86 -5.25 12.11
N ASP A 144 18.84 -5.81 11.42
CA ASP A 144 20.07 -5.11 11.01
C ASP A 144 19.76 -4.12 9.88
N PHE A 145 20.46 -2.98 9.85
CA PHE A 145 20.28 -1.94 8.84
C PHE A 145 20.41 -2.45 7.40
N ARG A 146 21.23 -3.47 7.15
CA ARG A 146 21.41 -4.12 5.85
C ARG A 146 20.15 -4.85 5.37
N GLN A 147 19.27 -5.22 6.29
CA GLN A 147 18.04 -5.95 6.00
C GLN A 147 16.86 -5.03 5.69
N ALA A 148 16.93 -3.74 6.07
CA ALA A 148 15.84 -2.78 5.81
C ALA A 148 15.40 -2.70 4.34
N PRO A 149 16.30 -2.75 3.33
CA PRO A 149 15.90 -2.77 1.92
C PRO A 149 15.00 -3.94 1.55
N GLN A 150 15.14 -5.11 2.20
CA GLN A 150 14.33 -6.31 1.94
C GLN A 150 12.84 -6.05 2.19
N LEU A 151 12.48 -5.16 3.12
CA LEU A 151 11.08 -4.82 3.39
C LEU A 151 10.41 -4.09 2.22
N THR A 152 11.18 -3.42 1.35
CA THR A 152 10.67 -2.89 0.08
C THR A 152 10.22 -4.02 -0.84
N LEU A 153 10.99 -5.12 -0.88
CA LEU A 153 10.69 -6.29 -1.70
C LEU A 153 9.51 -7.08 -1.11
N VAL A 154 9.43 -7.19 0.22
CA VAL A 154 8.26 -7.74 0.93
C VAL A 154 7.00 -6.94 0.57
N ALA A 155 7.07 -5.61 0.60
CA ALA A 155 5.96 -4.74 0.23
C ALA A 155 5.56 -4.89 -1.24
N ALA A 156 6.54 -5.02 -2.15
CA ALA A 156 6.28 -5.25 -3.57
C ALA A 156 5.46 -6.53 -3.79
N VAL A 157 5.86 -7.66 -3.17
CA VAL A 157 5.12 -8.92 -3.25
C VAL A 157 3.71 -8.78 -2.66
N ALA A 158 3.57 -8.08 -1.52
CA ALA A 158 2.27 -7.87 -0.89
C ALA A 158 1.30 -7.11 -1.80
N VAL A 159 1.78 -6.03 -2.43
CA VAL A 159 0.96 -5.22 -3.35
C VAL A 159 0.60 -6.01 -4.60
N THR A 160 1.56 -6.73 -5.21
CA THR A 160 1.29 -7.59 -6.37
C THR A 160 0.22 -8.64 -6.09
N ARG A 161 0.32 -9.36 -4.97
CA ARG A 161 -0.66 -10.38 -4.57
C ARG A 161 -2.04 -9.77 -4.29
N ALA A 162 -2.09 -8.67 -3.54
CA ALA A 162 -3.35 -8.01 -3.22
C ALA A 162 -4.06 -7.45 -4.45
N VAL A 163 -3.31 -6.83 -5.38
CA VAL A 163 -3.87 -6.34 -6.65
C VAL A 163 -4.41 -7.50 -7.48
N LYS A 164 -3.69 -8.62 -7.58
CA LYS A 164 -4.19 -9.81 -8.28
C LYS A 164 -5.49 -10.34 -7.67
N ILE A 165 -5.56 -10.42 -6.33
CA ILE A 165 -6.74 -10.92 -5.62
C ILE A 165 -7.98 -10.03 -5.87
N VAL A 166 -7.83 -8.71 -5.74
CA VAL A 166 -8.97 -7.78 -5.82
C VAL A 166 -9.36 -7.48 -7.26
N THR A 167 -8.38 -7.38 -8.16
CA THR A 167 -8.61 -6.85 -9.51
C THR A 167 -8.53 -7.89 -10.62
N GLY A 168 -7.77 -8.97 -10.40
CA GLY A 168 -7.39 -9.93 -11.44
C GLY A 168 -6.18 -9.52 -12.29
N LEU A 169 -5.72 -8.28 -12.17
CA LEU A 169 -4.56 -7.75 -12.90
C LEU A 169 -3.25 -8.31 -12.34
N GLU A 170 -2.28 -8.49 -13.21
CA GLU A 170 -0.93 -8.94 -12.86
C GLU A 170 0.04 -7.76 -12.87
N LEU A 171 0.83 -7.67 -11.81
CA LEU A 171 1.88 -6.66 -11.69
C LEU A 171 3.24 -7.31 -11.90
N GLU A 172 4.09 -6.59 -12.60
CA GLU A 172 5.51 -6.88 -12.76
C GLU A 172 6.30 -6.04 -11.75
N ILE A 173 7.32 -6.62 -11.13
CA ILE A 173 8.20 -5.92 -10.20
C ILE A 173 9.46 -5.47 -10.93
N LYS A 174 9.69 -4.17 -10.98
CA LYS A 174 10.95 -3.58 -11.43
C LYS A 174 11.78 -3.19 -10.21
N TRP A 175 12.90 -3.89 -10.02
CA TRP A 175 13.80 -3.61 -8.89
C TRP A 175 14.24 -2.13 -8.88
N PRO A 176 14.33 -1.48 -7.71
CA PRO A 176 14.07 -2.06 -6.38
C PRO A 176 12.64 -1.88 -5.88
N ASN A 177 11.81 -1.03 -6.51
CA ASN A 177 10.69 -0.42 -5.78
C ASN A 177 9.49 -0.01 -6.64
N ASP A 178 9.49 -0.35 -7.93
CA ASP A 178 8.44 0.06 -8.87
C ASP A 178 7.62 -1.16 -9.30
N LEU A 179 6.29 -1.02 -9.35
CA LEU A 179 5.41 -2.04 -9.91
C LEU A 179 4.80 -1.53 -11.20
N LEU A 180 4.77 -2.39 -12.21
CA LEU A 180 4.36 -2.06 -13.56
C LEU A 180 3.18 -2.93 -14.02
N ILE A 181 2.42 -2.41 -14.98
CA ILE A 181 1.52 -3.19 -15.83
C ILE A 181 1.90 -2.86 -17.26
N LYS A 182 2.22 -3.88 -18.08
CA LYS A 182 2.61 -3.71 -19.49
C LYS A 182 3.74 -2.67 -19.65
N GLY A 183 4.75 -2.72 -18.77
CA GLY A 183 5.87 -1.78 -18.75
C GLY A 183 5.57 -0.36 -18.24
N LYS A 184 4.32 0.00 -17.92
CA LYS A 184 3.95 1.31 -17.36
C LYS A 184 3.81 1.26 -15.84
N LYS A 185 4.32 2.27 -15.14
CA LYS A 185 4.33 2.34 -13.68
C LYS A 185 2.93 2.53 -13.11
N VAL A 186 2.51 1.63 -12.22
CA VAL A 186 1.24 1.71 -11.49
C VAL A 186 1.45 1.96 -10.00
N CYS A 187 2.57 1.50 -9.44
CA CYS A 187 2.89 1.66 -8.02
C CYS A 187 4.34 2.09 -7.82
N GLY A 188 4.58 2.92 -6.82
CA GLY A 188 5.90 3.22 -6.28
C GLY A 188 5.94 2.93 -4.78
N ILE A 189 7.00 2.27 -4.34
CA ILE A 189 7.26 1.99 -2.93
C ILE A 189 8.47 2.81 -2.48
N LEU A 190 8.39 3.43 -1.31
CA LEU A 190 9.45 4.23 -0.71
C LEU A 190 9.63 3.82 0.75
N THR A 191 10.72 3.10 1.02
CA THR A 191 11.11 2.72 2.38
C THR A 191 12.08 3.74 2.95
N GLU A 192 11.74 4.32 4.09
CA GLU A 192 12.59 5.22 4.87
C GLU A 192 12.86 4.58 6.23
N MET A 193 14.09 4.74 6.74
CA MET A 193 14.53 4.15 8.00
C MET A 193 14.93 5.26 8.97
N GLN A 194 14.46 5.18 10.20
CA GLN A 194 15.00 5.95 11.32
C GLN A 194 15.82 4.99 12.20
N ALA A 195 17.09 5.30 12.39
CA ALA A 195 18.02 4.50 13.16
C ALA A 195 18.80 5.39 14.13
N ASP A 196 19.07 4.85 15.32
CA ASP A 196 20.11 5.35 16.22
C ASP A 196 21.43 4.60 15.94
N SER A 197 22.52 4.99 16.61
CA SER A 197 23.88 4.48 16.38
C SER A 197 24.01 2.96 16.26
N ASP A 198 23.17 2.18 16.95
CA ASP A 198 23.30 0.72 17.03
C ASP A 198 22.02 -0.07 16.69
N ARG A 199 20.91 0.59 16.33
CA ARG A 199 19.63 -0.10 16.06
C ARG A 199 18.69 0.67 15.16
N ILE A 200 17.94 -0.07 14.36
CA ILE A 200 16.74 0.46 13.69
C ILE A 200 15.71 0.82 14.76
N GLN A 201 15.32 2.09 14.80
CA GLN A 201 14.24 2.56 15.67
C GLN A 201 12.88 2.31 15.02
N SER A 202 12.78 2.62 13.72
CA SER A 202 11.56 2.41 12.95
C SER A 202 11.83 2.36 11.44
N ILE A 203 10.89 1.75 10.72
CA ILE A 203 10.86 1.72 9.25
C ILE A 203 9.50 2.22 8.80
N ILE A 204 9.50 3.13 7.83
CA ILE A 204 8.30 3.66 7.18
C ILE A 204 8.28 3.13 5.75
N ILE A 205 7.26 2.37 5.40
CA ILE A 205 7.04 1.90 4.03
C ILE A 205 5.91 2.72 3.42
N GLY A 206 6.28 3.69 2.59
CA GLY A 206 5.35 4.46 1.76
C GLY A 206 4.94 3.66 0.51
N ILE A 207 3.65 3.54 0.26
CA ILE A 207 3.05 2.87 -0.89
C ILE A 207 2.15 3.89 -1.60
N GLY A 208 2.55 4.25 -2.81
CA GLY A 208 1.74 5.04 -3.74
C GLY A 208 1.24 4.16 -4.87
N LEU A 209 -0.08 3.98 -4.99
CA LEU A 209 -0.71 3.13 -6.00
C LEU A 209 -1.75 3.91 -6.79
N ASN A 210 -1.61 3.92 -8.12
CA ASN A 210 -2.55 4.54 -9.04
C ASN A 210 -3.76 3.61 -9.23
N VAL A 211 -4.91 3.94 -8.66
CA VAL A 211 -6.09 3.08 -8.69
C VAL A 211 -7.07 3.52 -9.76
N ASN A 212 -7.80 4.62 -9.50
CA ASN A 212 -8.86 5.16 -10.37
C ASN A 212 -8.41 6.44 -11.10
N GLN A 213 -7.10 6.61 -11.30
CA GLN A 213 -6.57 7.79 -11.98
C GLN A 213 -6.68 7.64 -13.51
N GLN A 214 -7.41 8.54 -14.15
CA GLN A 214 -7.60 8.53 -15.61
C GLN A 214 -6.61 9.44 -16.34
N HIS A 215 -6.25 10.55 -15.71
CA HIS A 215 -5.41 11.58 -16.30
C HIS A 215 -4.04 11.61 -15.64
N PHE A 216 -3.00 11.64 -16.46
CA PHE A 216 -1.61 11.82 -16.07
C PHE A 216 -1.09 13.08 -16.77
N SER A 217 -0.05 13.71 -16.21
CA SER A 217 0.64 14.81 -16.90
C SER A 217 1.25 14.32 -18.21
N GLU A 218 1.52 15.24 -19.14
CA GLU A 218 2.13 14.91 -20.44
C GLU A 218 3.42 14.12 -20.28
N GLU A 219 4.26 14.47 -19.30
CA GLU A 219 5.52 13.75 -19.00
C GLU A 219 5.31 12.30 -18.52
N LEU A 220 4.12 11.95 -17.99
CA LEU A 220 3.85 10.65 -17.37
C LEU A 220 2.89 9.78 -18.17
N VAL A 221 2.22 10.31 -19.20
CA VAL A 221 1.14 9.60 -19.92
C VAL A 221 1.61 8.28 -20.56
N ASP A 222 2.87 8.23 -20.98
CA ASP A 222 3.48 7.04 -21.57
C ASP A 222 4.26 6.19 -20.56
N LEU A 223 4.55 6.74 -19.38
CA LEU A 223 5.37 6.09 -18.36
C LEU A 223 4.55 5.51 -17.20
N ALA A 224 3.31 5.95 -17.01
CA ALA A 224 2.45 5.57 -15.91
C ALA A 224 1.07 5.08 -16.38
N THR A 225 0.46 4.21 -15.58
CA THR A 225 -0.91 3.74 -15.75
C THR A 225 -1.62 3.64 -14.40
N SER A 226 -2.88 3.20 -14.41
CA SER A 226 -3.69 2.95 -13.22
C SER A 226 -4.45 1.64 -13.34
N LEU A 227 -4.87 1.06 -12.22
CA LEU A 227 -5.67 -0.16 -12.21
C LEU A 227 -6.95 0.01 -13.05
N GLN A 228 -7.64 1.16 -12.95
CA GLN A 228 -8.85 1.43 -13.73
C GLN A 228 -8.58 1.51 -15.23
N LYS A 229 -7.46 2.09 -15.67
CA LYS A 229 -7.12 2.15 -17.11
C LYS A 229 -6.80 0.77 -17.69
N GLU A 230 -6.29 -0.15 -16.87
CA GLU A 230 -5.92 -1.49 -17.31
C GLU A 230 -7.03 -2.54 -17.10
N GLY A 231 -7.97 -2.26 -16.19
CA GLY A 231 -9.06 -3.16 -15.82
C GLY A 231 -10.45 -2.69 -16.24
N ASP A 232 -10.56 -1.52 -16.89
CA ASP A 232 -11.80 -0.93 -17.42
C ASP A 232 -12.97 -0.82 -16.42
N ARG A 233 -12.66 -0.67 -15.13
CA ARG A 233 -13.66 -0.47 -14.06
C ARG A 233 -13.09 0.27 -12.86
N VAL A 234 -13.96 0.92 -12.09
CA VAL A 234 -13.59 1.53 -10.81
C VAL A 234 -13.28 0.44 -9.78
N PHE A 235 -12.23 0.64 -8.99
CA PHE A 235 -11.84 -0.26 -7.91
C PHE A 235 -11.98 0.40 -6.54
N ASP A 236 -12.47 -0.38 -5.57
CA ASP A 236 -12.63 0.07 -4.18
C ASP A 236 -11.27 0.19 -3.49
N ARG A 237 -10.83 1.42 -3.26
CA ARG A 237 -9.51 1.68 -2.64
C ARG A 237 -9.43 1.17 -1.21
N ALA A 238 -10.54 1.14 -0.47
CA ALA A 238 -10.53 0.63 0.90
C ALA A 238 -10.43 -0.91 0.94
N GLU A 239 -10.96 -1.59 -0.08
CA GLU A 239 -10.75 -3.03 -0.28
C GLU A 239 -9.30 -3.34 -0.65
N LEU A 240 -8.72 -2.59 -1.60
CA LEU A 240 -7.31 -2.74 -1.97
C LEU A 240 -6.36 -2.52 -0.78
N ILE A 241 -6.56 -1.47 0.01
CA ILE A 241 -5.77 -1.23 1.24
C ILE A 241 -5.90 -2.42 2.19
N ALA A 242 -7.10 -2.92 2.43
CA ALA A 242 -7.31 -4.05 3.33
C ALA A 242 -6.63 -5.33 2.84
N ALA A 243 -6.70 -5.60 1.54
CA ALA A 243 -6.02 -6.73 0.91
C ALA A 243 -4.49 -6.60 1.00
N ILE A 244 -3.94 -5.42 0.71
CA ILE A 244 -2.50 -5.14 0.84
C ILE A 244 -2.04 -5.36 2.27
N LEU A 245 -2.76 -4.80 3.26
CA LEU A 245 -2.38 -4.97 4.67
C LEU A 245 -2.47 -6.43 5.12
N LYS A 246 -3.45 -7.20 4.62
CA LYS A 246 -3.57 -8.64 4.91
C LYS A 246 -2.39 -9.44 4.35
N GLU A 247 -2.07 -9.26 3.07
CA GLU A 247 -0.93 -9.95 2.44
C GLU A 247 0.39 -9.51 3.09
N PHE A 248 0.53 -8.21 3.38
CA PHE A 248 1.73 -7.66 4.01
C PHE A 248 1.93 -8.22 5.42
N THR A 249 0.87 -8.37 6.24
CA THR A 249 1.00 -8.99 7.57
C THR A 249 1.59 -10.40 7.47
N TRP A 250 1.01 -11.25 6.62
CA TRP A 250 1.48 -12.63 6.49
C TRP A 250 2.92 -12.69 5.97
N LEU A 251 3.25 -11.89 4.96
CA LEU A 251 4.60 -11.83 4.40
C LEU A 251 5.61 -11.28 5.41
N TYR A 252 5.26 -10.24 6.16
CA TYR A 252 6.11 -9.64 7.18
C TYR A 252 6.38 -10.61 8.33
N GLU A 253 5.35 -11.26 8.88
CA GLU A 253 5.52 -12.27 9.92
C GLU A 253 6.36 -13.47 9.44
N THR A 254 6.13 -13.89 8.19
CA THR A 254 6.91 -14.97 7.57
C THR A 254 8.36 -14.55 7.35
N TYR A 255 8.60 -13.32 6.91
CA TYR A 255 9.94 -12.76 6.75
C TYR A 255 10.69 -12.68 8.08
N ILE A 256 10.04 -12.20 9.15
CA ILE A 256 10.65 -12.11 10.48
C ILE A 256 11.01 -13.50 11.03
N THR A 257 10.19 -14.52 10.75
CA THR A 257 10.37 -15.87 11.30
C THR A 257 11.26 -16.79 10.45
N LYS A 258 11.21 -16.67 9.12
CA LYS A 258 11.91 -17.55 8.17
C LYS A 258 13.03 -16.85 7.38
N GLY A 259 13.13 -15.53 7.46
CA GLY A 259 14.11 -14.74 6.73
C GLY A 259 13.74 -14.46 5.28
N PHE A 260 14.63 -13.75 4.58
CA PHE A 260 14.40 -13.29 3.21
C PHE A 260 14.36 -14.42 2.17
N SER A 261 15.03 -15.55 2.43
CA SER A 261 15.05 -16.70 1.53
C SER A 261 13.66 -17.25 1.21
N PHE A 262 12.67 -17.05 2.09
CA PHE A 262 11.28 -17.40 1.81
C PHE A 262 10.59 -16.39 0.88
N ILE A 263 10.95 -15.11 0.98
CA ILE A 263 10.34 -14.01 0.21
C ILE A 263 10.95 -13.91 -1.18
N LYS A 264 12.26 -14.13 -1.30
CA LYS A 264 13.02 -14.06 -2.55
C LYS A 264 12.36 -14.79 -3.72
N PRO A 265 11.97 -16.07 -3.64
CA PRO A 265 11.32 -16.75 -4.77
C PRO A 265 9.93 -16.18 -5.10
N LEU A 266 9.20 -15.65 -4.11
CA LEU A 266 7.91 -14.97 -4.35
C LEU A 266 8.10 -13.64 -5.09
N TRP A 267 9.22 -12.97 -4.84
CA TRP A 267 9.60 -11.74 -5.53
C TRP A 267 10.09 -12.05 -6.95
N GLU A 268 10.99 -13.02 -7.11
CA GLU A 268 11.56 -13.45 -8.40
C GLU A 268 10.47 -13.93 -9.38
N ALA A 269 9.38 -14.52 -8.87
CA ALA A 269 8.25 -14.96 -9.72
C ALA A 269 7.54 -13.81 -10.47
N HIS A 270 7.72 -12.56 -10.04
CA HIS A 270 7.09 -11.38 -10.65
C HIS A 270 8.09 -10.36 -11.16
N GLU A 271 9.38 -10.59 -10.96
CA GLU A 271 10.40 -9.61 -11.30
C GLU A 271 10.70 -9.63 -12.81
N ILE A 272 11.07 -8.48 -13.36
CA ILE A 272 11.34 -8.33 -14.80
C ILE A 272 12.70 -7.71 -15.11
N THR A 273 13.54 -7.51 -14.10
CA THR A 273 14.85 -6.86 -14.23
C THR A 273 15.95 -7.87 -14.53
N ILE A 274 15.92 -9.06 -13.92
CA ILE A 274 16.93 -10.11 -14.07
C ILE A 274 16.93 -10.64 -15.52
N GLY A 275 18.13 -10.92 -16.01
CA GLY A 275 18.40 -11.38 -17.37
C GLY A 275 18.43 -10.26 -18.40
N LYS A 276 18.15 -9.00 -18.02
CA LYS A 276 18.18 -7.85 -18.94
C LYS A 276 19.45 -7.02 -18.77
N GLU A 277 19.84 -6.40 -19.86
CA GLU A 277 20.82 -5.32 -19.86
C GLU A 277 20.19 -4.05 -19.28
N VAL A 278 20.86 -3.48 -18.28
CA VAL A 278 20.34 -2.36 -17.51
C VAL A 278 21.40 -1.31 -17.25
N VAL A 279 20.94 -0.06 -17.18
CA VAL A 279 21.71 1.04 -16.63
C VAL A 279 21.23 1.32 -15.21
N ALA A 280 22.12 1.12 -14.24
CA ALA A 280 21.91 1.45 -12.85
C ALA A 280 22.51 2.83 -12.53
N ARG A 281 21.64 3.84 -12.37
CA ARG A 281 22.04 5.21 -12.02
C ARG A 281 21.87 5.47 -10.53
N SER A 282 22.97 5.77 -9.84
CA SER A 282 22.98 6.25 -8.45
C SER A 282 23.43 7.72 -8.41
N ALA A 283 23.42 8.35 -7.23
CA ALA A 283 23.83 9.74 -7.09
C ALA A 283 25.32 9.99 -7.45
N SER A 284 26.18 8.99 -7.25
CA SER A 284 27.62 9.11 -7.45
C SER A 284 28.11 8.38 -8.71
N ASN A 285 27.49 7.26 -9.07
CA ASN A 285 27.97 6.39 -10.14
C ASN A 285 26.85 5.92 -11.06
N THR A 286 27.18 5.71 -12.34
CA THR A 286 26.39 4.95 -13.30
C THR A 286 27.14 3.67 -13.62
N LYS A 287 26.43 2.53 -13.64
CA LYS A 287 26.95 1.24 -14.06
C LYS A 287 26.00 0.62 -15.07
N THR A 288 26.57 -0.03 -16.09
CA THR A 288 25.82 -0.76 -17.12
C THR A 288 26.24 -2.22 -17.07
N GLY A 289 25.33 -3.12 -17.40
CA GLY A 289 25.59 -4.54 -17.45
C GLY A 289 24.31 -5.37 -17.41
N ILE A 290 24.47 -6.70 -17.33
CA ILE A 290 23.36 -7.65 -17.22
C ILE A 290 23.00 -7.82 -15.74
N ALA A 291 21.72 -7.61 -15.41
CA ALA A 291 21.22 -7.93 -14.08
C ALA A 291 21.14 -9.45 -13.92
N ILE A 292 22.03 -10.05 -13.12
CA ILE A 292 22.13 -11.52 -13.00
C ILE A 292 21.34 -12.09 -11.82
N GLY A 293 20.82 -11.24 -10.93
CA GLY A 293 20.02 -11.67 -9.79
C GLY A 293 20.00 -10.68 -8.64
N ILE A 294 19.43 -11.09 -7.51
CA ILE A 294 19.61 -10.43 -6.22
C ILE A 294 20.28 -11.37 -5.21
N ASP A 295 21.11 -10.83 -4.34
CA ASP A 295 21.70 -11.62 -3.24
C ASP A 295 20.71 -11.85 -2.08
N GLU A 296 21.18 -12.50 -1.01
CA GLU A 296 20.37 -12.77 0.18
C GLU A 296 20.02 -11.52 0.99
N GLU A 297 20.64 -10.37 0.71
CA GLU A 297 20.32 -9.05 1.28
C GLU A 297 19.31 -8.29 0.39
N GLY A 298 18.94 -8.83 -0.79
CA GLY A 298 18.05 -8.18 -1.76
C GLY A 298 18.77 -7.15 -2.63
N VAL A 299 20.11 -7.15 -2.64
CA VAL A 299 20.96 -6.26 -3.42
C VAL A 299 21.07 -6.78 -4.84
N LEU A 300 20.89 -5.90 -5.83
CA LEU A 300 21.00 -6.27 -7.23
C LEU A 300 22.45 -6.61 -7.58
N LEU A 301 22.63 -7.74 -8.27
CA LEU A 301 23.90 -8.18 -8.81
C LEU A 301 23.93 -7.83 -10.30
N LEU A 302 24.88 -6.98 -10.69
CA LEU A 302 25.05 -6.51 -12.06
C LEU A 302 26.39 -6.98 -12.60
N GLN A 303 26.39 -7.76 -13.67
CA GLN A 303 27.61 -8.20 -14.35
C GLN A 303 27.92 -7.25 -15.50
N ASP A 304 29.11 -6.64 -15.50
CA ASP A 304 29.56 -5.77 -16.59
C ASP A 304 30.21 -6.55 -17.75
N ASP A 305 30.67 -5.82 -18.77
CA ASP A 305 31.29 -6.38 -19.98
C ASP A 305 32.60 -7.13 -19.69
N ASP A 306 33.32 -6.75 -18.62
CA ASP A 306 34.55 -7.39 -18.15
C ASP A 306 34.27 -8.64 -17.28
N GLN A 307 32.99 -9.03 -17.15
CA GLN A 307 32.49 -10.13 -16.34
C GLN A 307 32.54 -9.90 -14.82
N ASP A 308 32.87 -8.69 -14.38
CA ASP A 308 32.91 -8.32 -12.96
C ASP A 308 31.48 -8.13 -12.41
N VAL A 309 31.23 -8.70 -11.23
CA VAL A 309 29.93 -8.62 -10.55
C VAL A 309 29.91 -7.47 -9.53
N HIS A 310 29.07 -6.48 -9.80
CA HIS A 310 28.86 -5.31 -8.95
C HIS A 310 27.61 -5.45 -8.10
N ARG A 311 27.72 -5.14 -6.81
CA ARG A 311 26.59 -5.06 -5.87
C ARG A 311 25.97 -3.67 -5.91
N ILE A 312 24.71 -3.57 -6.34
CA ILE A 312 23.96 -2.32 -6.46
C ILE A 312 22.91 -2.24 -5.36
N TYR A 313 23.20 -1.47 -4.31
CA TYR A 313 22.33 -1.31 -3.14
C TYR A 313 21.12 -0.41 -3.39
N SER A 314 21.28 0.58 -4.27
CA SER A 314 20.24 1.55 -4.61
C SER A 314 20.57 2.25 -5.92
N ALA A 315 19.71 2.09 -6.91
CA ALA A 315 19.81 2.81 -8.18
C ALA A 315 18.44 3.08 -8.79
N ASP A 316 18.38 4.00 -9.74
CA ASP A 316 17.31 4.09 -10.73
C ASP A 316 17.70 3.17 -11.90
N ILE A 317 16.84 2.20 -12.21
CA ILE A 317 17.09 1.21 -13.26
C ILE A 317 16.38 1.64 -14.54
N SER A 318 17.08 1.63 -15.67
CA SER A 318 16.48 1.69 -17.00
C SER A 318 16.93 0.49 -17.83
N PHE A 319 16.03 -0.09 -18.61
CA PHE A 319 16.37 -1.10 -19.61
C PHE A 319 17.04 -0.39 -20.79
N GLU A 320 18.13 -0.96 -21.30
CA GLU A 320 18.61 -0.57 -22.64
C GLU A 320 17.73 -1.25 -23.70
N ASN A 321 17.49 -0.54 -24.80
CA ASN A 321 16.69 -1.02 -25.92
C ASN A 321 17.56 -1.74 -26.95
#